data_AF-M9YE85-F1
#
_entry.id   AF-M9YE85-F1
#
_cell.length_a   1.000
_cell.length_b   1.000
_cell.length_c   1.000
_cell.angle_alpha   90.00
_cell.angle_beta   90.00
_cell.angle_gamma   90.00
#
_symmetry.space_group_name_H-M   'P 1'
#
loop_
_entity.id
_entity.type
_entity.pdbx_description
1 polymer ?
#
loop_
_entity_poly.entity_id
_entity_poly.type
_entity_poly.pdbx_seq_one_letter_code
_entity_poly.pdbx_strand_id
1 'polypeptide(L)'
;MAELFQQNEGTILSLFNMFSGGALERMSIFALGIMPYISASIIMQLMTVVSPQLEQLKKEGEAGRRKISQYTRYGTLVLAIVQAFGMSVGLASQGVAFAADFGFYFVAVSTFVAGAMFMMWLGEQITERGVGNGISMLIFAGIVAGLPAAIGQSFESARQGDINIIALLAVALLAVAIIGFVVFVERGQRRIAVHYAKRQQGRKVFAAQTSHLPLKVNMAGVIPAIFASSILLFPASLGSWFGQSEGMGWLQDIAQAIAPGQPLNIILFSAGIIFFCFFYTALMFNPKDVAENLKKSGAFIPGIRPGEQSARYIDGVLTRLTIFGALYMTAVCLLPQFLVVAANVPFYLGGTSLLIVVVVVMDFMSQVQSHLVSHQYESLMKKSNLKGYGGGMLR
;
A
#
# COMPACT_ATOMS: atom_id res chain seq x y z
N MET A 1 -8.20 29.82 -5.82
CA MET A 1 -7.82 28.47 -5.35
C MET A 1 -8.95 27.77 -4.62
N ALA A 2 -9.55 28.36 -3.58
CA ALA A 2 -10.75 27.80 -2.96
C ALA A 2 -11.90 27.57 -3.97
N GLU A 3 -12.14 28.51 -4.88
CA GLU A 3 -13.12 28.36 -5.98
C GLU A 3 -12.74 27.28 -7.01
N LEU A 4 -11.44 27.07 -7.28
CA LEU A 4 -10.95 26.03 -8.21
C LEU A 4 -11.09 24.63 -7.61
N PHE A 5 -10.91 24.51 -6.29
CA PHE A 5 -11.16 23.27 -5.56
C PHE A 5 -12.66 23.02 -5.38
N GLN A 6 -13.48 24.04 -5.08
CA GLN A 6 -14.94 23.93 -5.05
C GLN A 6 -15.53 23.52 -6.41
N GLN A 7 -15.00 24.02 -7.53
CA GLN A 7 -15.42 23.58 -8.88
C GLN A 7 -14.91 22.17 -9.24
N ASN A 8 -13.91 21.64 -8.54
CA ASN A 8 -13.34 20.30 -8.77
C ASN A 8 -13.56 19.34 -7.57
N GLU A 9 -14.53 19.64 -6.69
CA GLU A 9 -14.92 18.75 -5.60
C GLU A 9 -15.49 17.45 -6.18
N GLY A 10 -14.75 16.35 -6.02
CA GLY A 10 -15.07 15.03 -6.59
C GLY A 10 -14.16 14.57 -7.75
N THR A 11 -13.27 15.43 -8.24
CA THR A 11 -12.33 15.11 -9.33
C THR A 11 -11.08 14.38 -8.80
N ILE A 12 -10.30 13.75 -9.70
CA ILE A 12 -8.98 13.15 -9.44
C ILE A 12 -8.05 14.03 -8.58
N LEU A 13 -8.14 15.36 -8.68
CA LEU A 13 -7.41 16.31 -7.83
C LEU A 13 -7.67 16.09 -6.32
N SER A 14 -8.87 15.68 -5.93
CA SER A 14 -9.20 15.35 -4.53
C SER A 14 -8.45 14.10 -4.04
N LEU A 15 -8.29 13.08 -4.90
CA LEU A 15 -7.48 11.89 -4.58
C LEU A 15 -6.00 12.25 -4.43
N PHE A 16 -5.47 13.13 -5.29
CA PHE A 16 -4.12 13.68 -5.15
C PHE A 16 -3.95 14.46 -3.84
N ASN A 17 -4.93 15.28 -3.48
CA ASN A 17 -4.90 16.05 -2.23
C ASN A 17 -4.90 15.12 -1.00
N MET A 18 -5.66 14.02 -1.06
CA MET A 18 -5.73 13.05 0.03
C MET A 18 -4.42 12.31 0.26
N PHE A 19 -3.73 11.86 -0.80
CA PHE A 19 -2.43 11.19 -0.67
C PHE A 19 -1.29 12.16 -0.33
N SER A 20 -1.43 13.43 -0.66
CA SER A 20 -0.47 14.49 -0.31
C SER A 20 -0.79 15.17 1.03
N GLY A 21 -1.84 14.74 1.74
CA GLY A 21 -2.22 15.26 3.06
C GLY A 21 -2.65 16.73 3.04
N GLY A 22 -3.35 17.17 2.00
CA GLY A 22 -3.77 18.57 1.84
C GLY A 22 -2.68 19.49 1.26
N ALA A 23 -1.52 18.94 0.88
CA ALA A 23 -0.40 19.74 0.41
C ALA A 23 -0.68 20.43 -0.94
N LEU A 24 -1.52 19.83 -1.79
CA LEU A 24 -1.94 20.42 -3.05
C LEU A 24 -2.86 21.62 -2.83
N GLU A 25 -3.83 21.49 -1.94
CA GLU A 25 -4.77 22.55 -1.55
C GLU A 25 -4.06 23.76 -0.93
N ARG A 26 -2.95 23.52 -0.21
CA ARG A 26 -2.14 24.55 0.46
C ARG A 26 -0.94 25.04 -0.37
N MET A 27 -0.74 24.56 -1.60
CA MET A 27 0.45 24.86 -2.42
C MET A 27 1.77 24.68 -1.63
N SER A 28 1.86 23.56 -0.91
CA SER A 28 3.04 23.20 -0.14
C SER A 28 4.15 22.67 -1.04
N ILE A 29 5.39 22.75 -0.54
CA ILE A 29 6.58 22.15 -1.14
C ILE A 29 6.38 20.64 -1.41
N PHE A 30 5.48 20.00 -0.65
CA PHE A 30 5.14 18.57 -0.75
C PHE A 30 3.98 18.25 -1.69
N ALA A 31 3.64 19.12 -2.64
CA ALA A 31 2.44 18.94 -3.47
C ALA A 31 2.42 17.63 -4.30
N LEU A 32 3.58 17.14 -4.74
CA LEU A 32 3.70 15.82 -5.40
C LEU A 32 3.64 14.63 -4.40
N GLY A 33 3.86 14.90 -3.12
CA GLY A 33 3.92 13.89 -2.06
C GLY A 33 4.95 12.80 -2.34
N ILE A 34 4.55 11.56 -2.07
CA ILE A 34 5.38 10.35 -2.27
C ILE A 34 5.06 9.63 -3.59
N MET A 35 4.17 10.18 -4.42
CA MET A 35 3.70 9.55 -5.66
C MET A 35 4.81 9.25 -6.68
N PRO A 36 5.78 10.15 -6.95
CA PRO A 36 6.89 9.84 -7.88
C PRO A 36 7.67 8.60 -7.45
N TYR A 37 7.85 8.41 -6.14
CA TYR A 37 8.55 7.26 -5.58
C TYR A 37 7.73 5.97 -5.72
N ILE A 38 6.41 6.03 -5.46
CA ILE A 38 5.51 4.90 -5.67
C ILE A 38 5.58 4.44 -7.13
N SER A 39 5.46 5.37 -8.08
CA SER A 39 5.57 5.07 -9.51
C SER A 39 6.92 4.45 -9.87
N ALA A 40 8.03 5.01 -9.38
CA ALA A 40 9.36 4.46 -9.62
C ALA A 40 9.51 3.04 -9.04
N SER A 41 8.99 2.81 -7.83
CA SER A 41 9.01 1.50 -7.17
C SER A 41 8.21 0.46 -7.95
N ILE A 42 7.07 0.84 -8.52
CA ILE A 42 6.26 -0.04 -9.39
C ILE A 42 7.05 -0.41 -10.63
N ILE A 43 7.64 0.57 -11.32
CA ILE A 43 8.43 0.34 -12.52
C ILE A 43 9.60 -0.61 -12.21
N MET A 44 10.33 -0.36 -11.13
CA MET A 44 11.44 -1.23 -10.72
C MET A 44 10.98 -2.65 -10.38
N GLN A 45 9.84 -2.81 -9.70
CA GLN A 45 9.28 -4.13 -9.39
C GLN A 45 8.87 -4.88 -10.65
N LEU A 46 8.22 -4.21 -11.61
CA LEU A 46 7.88 -4.80 -12.91
C LEU A 46 9.13 -5.18 -13.71
N MET A 47 10.12 -4.28 -13.77
CA MET A 47 11.38 -4.55 -14.47
C MET A 47 12.17 -5.72 -13.86
N THR A 48 12.05 -5.94 -12.55
CA THR A 48 12.72 -7.08 -11.88
C THR A 48 12.19 -8.43 -12.37
N VAL A 49 10.97 -8.48 -12.91
CA VAL A 49 10.37 -9.70 -13.45
C VAL A 49 10.71 -9.89 -14.91
N VAL A 50 10.69 -8.79 -15.67
CA VAL A 50 10.95 -8.81 -17.11
C VAL A 50 12.44 -9.02 -17.39
N SER A 51 13.32 -8.50 -16.53
CA SER A 51 14.77 -8.60 -16.68
C SER A 51 15.38 -9.67 -15.76
N PRO A 52 15.96 -10.75 -16.31
CA PRO A 52 16.62 -11.79 -15.52
C PRO A 52 17.85 -11.27 -14.76
N GLN A 53 18.49 -10.19 -15.23
CA GLN A 53 19.61 -9.56 -14.52
C GLN A 53 19.17 -8.90 -13.22
N LEU A 54 18.03 -8.20 -13.24
CA LEU A 54 17.46 -7.60 -12.03
C LEU A 54 16.91 -8.67 -11.08
N GLU A 55 16.38 -9.78 -11.62
CA GLU A 55 15.99 -10.93 -10.81
C GLU A 55 17.19 -11.57 -10.10
N GLN A 56 18.33 -11.71 -10.78
CA GLN A 56 19.58 -12.20 -10.18
C GLN A 56 20.06 -11.26 -9.08
N LEU A 57 20.06 -9.95 -9.33
CA LEU A 57 20.35 -8.93 -8.30
C LEU A 57 19.43 -9.09 -7.09
N LYS A 58 18.14 -9.35 -7.27
CA LYS A 58 17.23 -9.62 -6.14
C LYS A 58 17.63 -10.86 -5.33
N LYS A 59 18.24 -11.87 -5.98
CA LYS A 59 18.71 -13.11 -5.35
C LYS A 59 20.07 -12.97 -4.64
N GLU A 60 20.85 -11.93 -4.92
CA GLU A 60 22.13 -11.61 -4.25
C GLU A 60 21.96 -11.13 -2.79
N GLY A 61 20.74 -11.12 -2.26
CA GLY A 61 20.46 -10.79 -0.86
C GLY A 61 20.40 -9.29 -0.60
N GLU A 62 20.98 -8.83 0.52
CA GLU A 62 20.88 -7.43 0.94
C GLU A 62 21.60 -6.46 0.00
N ALA A 63 22.76 -6.83 -0.52
CA ALA A 63 23.54 -5.98 -1.42
C ALA A 63 22.75 -5.68 -2.72
N GLY A 64 22.12 -6.71 -3.29
CA GLY A 64 21.30 -6.55 -4.49
C GLY A 64 20.00 -5.78 -4.24
N ARG A 65 19.33 -6.00 -3.09
CA ARG A 65 18.18 -5.17 -2.69
C ARG A 65 18.54 -3.69 -2.55
N ARG A 66 19.69 -3.37 -1.95
CA ARG A 66 20.18 -1.98 -1.86
C ARG A 66 20.42 -1.37 -3.23
N LYS A 67 20.96 -2.14 -4.18
CA LYS A 67 21.19 -1.67 -5.56
C LYS A 67 19.89 -1.41 -6.32
N ILE A 68 18.89 -2.28 -6.15
CA ILE A 68 17.54 -2.05 -6.70
C ILE A 68 16.95 -0.77 -6.10
N SER A 69 17.07 -0.56 -4.78
CA SER A 69 16.62 0.69 -4.14
C SER A 69 17.33 1.92 -4.70
N GLN A 70 18.64 1.86 -4.99
CA GLN A 70 19.35 2.96 -5.66
C GLN A 70 18.78 3.27 -7.04
N TYR A 71 18.46 2.26 -7.85
CA TYR A 71 17.78 2.47 -9.13
C TYR A 71 16.38 3.07 -8.95
N THR A 72 15.64 2.64 -7.93
CA THR A 72 14.35 3.26 -7.58
C THR A 72 14.52 4.74 -7.22
N ARG A 73 15.57 5.12 -6.48
CA ARG A 73 15.85 6.52 -6.14
C ARG A 73 16.14 7.37 -7.39
N TYR A 74 16.96 6.87 -8.30
CA TYR A 74 17.23 7.57 -9.56
C TYR A 74 15.98 7.68 -10.44
N GLY A 75 15.18 6.60 -10.53
CA GLY A 75 13.90 6.63 -11.22
C GLY A 75 12.92 7.63 -10.60
N THR A 76 12.91 7.73 -9.26
CA THR A 76 12.08 8.69 -8.52
C THR A 76 12.45 10.12 -8.87
N LEU A 77 13.74 10.45 -8.92
CA LEU A 77 14.21 11.79 -9.27
C LEU A 77 13.78 12.17 -10.70
N VAL A 78 13.97 11.28 -11.66
CA VAL A 78 13.58 11.52 -13.06
C VAL A 78 12.06 11.71 -13.18
N LEU A 79 11.27 10.83 -12.55
CA LEU A 79 9.81 10.95 -12.58
C LEU A 79 9.32 12.20 -11.85
N ALA A 80 9.95 12.58 -10.74
CA ALA A 80 9.61 13.79 -10.01
C ALA A 80 9.84 15.03 -10.88
N ILE A 81 10.92 15.09 -11.66
CA ILE A 81 11.17 16.20 -12.59
C ILE A 81 10.07 16.27 -13.65
N VAL A 82 9.71 15.15 -14.27
CA VAL A 82 8.67 15.10 -15.30
C VAL A 82 7.30 15.48 -14.74
N GLN A 83 6.93 14.93 -13.58
CA GLN A 83 5.65 15.25 -12.92
C GLN A 83 5.61 16.68 -12.40
N ALA A 84 6.70 17.20 -11.83
CA ALA A 84 6.79 18.59 -11.37
C ALA A 84 6.62 19.56 -12.53
N PHE A 85 7.23 19.25 -13.68
CA PHE A 85 7.08 20.07 -14.88
C PHE A 85 5.63 20.05 -15.39
N GLY A 86 5.05 18.86 -15.57
CA GLY A 86 3.66 18.71 -16.02
C GLY A 86 2.66 19.42 -15.09
N MET A 87 2.86 19.29 -13.79
CA MET A 87 2.05 19.96 -12.78
C MET A 87 2.22 21.48 -12.80
N SER A 88 3.44 21.99 -12.98
CA SER A 88 3.70 23.43 -13.07
C SER A 88 3.05 24.04 -14.30
N VAL A 89 3.08 23.34 -15.44
CA VAL A 89 2.38 23.73 -16.67
C VAL A 89 0.86 23.70 -16.46
N GLY A 90 0.32 22.66 -15.84
CA GLY A 90 -1.10 22.55 -15.53
C GLY A 90 -1.61 23.65 -14.57
N LEU A 91 -0.79 24.06 -13.59
CA LEU A 91 -1.11 25.17 -12.70
C LEU A 91 -1.03 26.54 -13.40
N ALA A 92 -0.06 26.71 -14.29
CA ALA A 92 0.08 27.93 -15.07
C ALA A 92 -1.08 28.11 -16.07
N SER A 93 -1.52 27.04 -16.74
CA SER A 93 -2.65 27.07 -17.68
C SER A 93 -3.99 27.36 -16.99
N GLN A 94 -4.14 26.99 -15.72
CA GLN A 94 -5.31 27.28 -14.89
C GLN A 94 -5.32 28.72 -14.32
N GLY A 95 -4.37 29.58 -14.70
CA GLY A 95 -4.34 30.98 -14.28
C GLY A 95 -3.95 31.20 -12.81
N VAL A 96 -3.41 30.17 -12.14
CA VAL A 96 -2.98 30.24 -10.74
C VAL A 96 -1.61 30.90 -10.59
N ALA A 97 -0.83 30.97 -11.67
CA ALA A 97 0.48 31.62 -11.68
C ALA A 97 0.37 33.13 -11.92
N PHE A 98 1.06 33.93 -11.11
CA PHE A 98 1.15 35.39 -11.28
C PHE A 98 1.80 35.80 -12.62
N ALA A 99 2.72 34.98 -13.13
CA ALA A 99 3.28 35.07 -14.48
C ALA A 99 3.80 33.68 -14.90
N ALA A 100 3.49 33.25 -16.13
CA ALA A 100 3.94 31.98 -16.69
C ALA A 100 5.35 32.08 -17.31
N ASP A 101 6.29 32.67 -16.57
CA ASP A 101 7.66 32.89 -17.03
C ASP A 101 8.56 31.67 -16.78
N PHE A 102 9.69 31.60 -17.49
CA PHE A 102 10.72 30.58 -17.25
C PHE A 102 11.18 30.55 -15.77
N GLY A 103 11.20 31.71 -15.10
CA GLY A 103 11.50 31.82 -13.67
C GLY A 103 10.49 31.08 -12.78
N PHE A 104 9.20 31.12 -13.11
CA PHE A 104 8.16 30.38 -12.38
C PHE A 104 8.36 28.88 -12.53
N TYR A 105 8.55 28.40 -13.76
CA TYR A 105 8.76 26.96 -14.02
C TYR A 105 10.01 26.43 -13.31
N PHE A 106 11.12 27.17 -13.34
CA PHE A 106 12.35 26.75 -12.67
C PHE A 106 12.17 26.65 -11.15
N VAL A 107 11.53 27.65 -10.53
CA VAL A 107 11.29 27.67 -9.08
C VAL A 107 10.26 26.60 -8.68
N ALA A 108 9.17 26.45 -9.43
CA ALA A 108 8.13 25.45 -9.14
C ALA A 108 8.68 24.02 -9.27
N VAL A 109 9.40 23.73 -10.36
CA VAL A 109 9.99 22.40 -10.60
C VAL A 109 11.04 22.08 -9.54
N SER A 110 11.97 22.98 -9.25
CA SER A 110 12.99 22.74 -8.22
C SER A 110 12.38 22.54 -6.83
N THR A 111 11.34 23.31 -6.48
CA THR A 111 10.63 23.18 -5.20
C THR A 111 9.91 21.85 -5.07
N PHE A 112 9.12 21.44 -6.08
CA PHE A 112 8.40 20.18 -6.04
C PHE A 112 9.33 18.96 -6.09
N VAL A 113 10.41 19.01 -6.87
CA VAL A 113 11.42 17.95 -6.89
C VAL A 113 12.14 17.84 -5.56
N ALA A 114 12.54 18.96 -4.95
CA ALA A 114 13.15 18.97 -3.63
C ALA A 114 12.21 18.40 -2.56
N GLY A 115 10.92 18.78 -2.60
CA GLY A 115 9.89 18.24 -1.71
C GLY A 115 9.70 16.72 -1.86
N ALA A 116 9.58 16.23 -3.09
CA ALA A 116 9.44 14.79 -3.36
C ALA A 116 10.67 13.99 -2.91
N MET A 117 11.88 14.50 -3.16
CA MET A 117 13.13 13.86 -2.73
C MET A 117 13.27 13.87 -1.20
N PHE A 118 12.85 14.95 -0.54
CA PHE A 118 12.82 15.00 0.92
C PHE A 118 11.83 13.98 1.50
N MET A 119 10.62 13.88 0.95
CA MET A 119 9.62 12.89 1.38
C MET A 119 10.13 11.45 1.21
N MET A 120 10.81 11.16 0.09
CA MET A 120 11.45 9.86 -0.12
C MET A 120 12.52 9.59 0.95
N TRP A 121 13.45 10.54 1.16
CA TRP A 121 14.49 10.40 2.17
C TRP A 121 13.91 10.18 3.57
N LEU A 122 12.86 10.92 3.93
CA LEU A 122 12.19 10.79 5.21
C LEU A 122 11.53 9.41 5.35
N GLY A 123 10.90 8.89 4.29
CA GLY A 123 10.34 7.54 4.26
C GLY A 123 11.39 6.45 4.45
N GLU A 124 12.56 6.60 3.86
CA GLU A 124 13.68 5.68 4.04
C GLU A 124 14.26 5.76 5.45
N GLN A 125 14.41 6.96 6.01
CA GLN A 125 14.86 7.13 7.40
C GLN A 125 13.89 6.53 8.41
N ILE A 126 12.56 6.65 8.19
CA ILE A 126 11.57 5.97 9.02
C ILE A 126 11.72 4.45 8.90
N THR A 127 12.05 3.93 7.71
CA THR A 127 12.23 2.49 7.52
C THR A 127 13.51 1.97 8.19
N GLU A 128 14.60 2.73 8.15
CA GLU A 128 15.90 2.34 8.74
C GLU A 128 15.94 2.51 10.25
N ARG A 129 15.37 3.59 10.79
CA ARG A 129 15.48 3.96 12.22
C ARG A 129 14.18 3.76 13.00
N GLY A 130 13.06 3.63 12.32
CA GLY A 130 11.74 3.49 12.92
C GLY A 130 11.22 2.05 12.91
N VAL A 131 9.90 1.93 13.08
CA VAL A 131 9.16 0.66 13.04
C VAL A 131 8.15 0.76 11.91
N GLY A 132 8.06 -0.26 11.06
CA GLY A 132 7.17 -0.23 9.89
C GLY A 132 7.91 -0.06 8.57
N ASN A 133 7.12 -0.05 7.50
CA ASN A 133 7.53 0.49 6.22
C ASN A 133 7.28 2.00 6.22
N GLY A 134 8.33 2.82 6.16
CA GLY A 134 8.23 4.26 6.28
C GLY A 134 7.42 4.92 5.16
N ILE A 135 7.43 4.36 3.94
CA ILE A 135 6.61 4.85 2.83
C ILE A 135 5.12 4.64 3.14
N SER A 136 4.75 3.46 3.63
CA SER A 136 3.37 3.18 4.03
C SER A 136 2.91 4.07 5.19
N MET A 137 3.79 4.34 6.15
CA MET A 137 3.52 5.26 7.27
C MET A 137 3.33 6.71 6.80
N LEU A 138 4.08 7.17 5.79
CA LEU A 138 3.90 8.49 5.21
C LEU A 138 2.55 8.65 4.52
N ILE A 139 2.13 7.65 3.74
CA ILE A 139 0.81 7.64 3.08
C ILE A 139 -0.29 7.63 4.14
N PHE A 140 -0.16 6.78 5.16
CA PHE A 140 -1.08 6.74 6.30
C PHE A 140 -1.19 8.10 6.99
N ALA A 141 -0.07 8.73 7.32
CA ALA A 141 -0.05 10.04 7.98
C ALA A 141 -0.70 11.11 7.11
N GLY A 142 -0.48 11.09 5.79
CA GLY A 142 -1.11 12.00 4.83
C GLY A 142 -2.64 11.86 4.83
N ILE A 143 -3.15 10.63 4.71
CA ILE A 143 -4.60 10.38 4.72
C ILE A 143 -5.21 10.79 6.07
N VAL A 144 -4.59 10.37 7.18
CA VAL A 144 -5.09 10.65 8.53
C VAL A 144 -5.08 12.14 8.85
N ALA A 145 -4.11 12.90 8.34
CA ALA A 145 -4.07 14.35 8.53
C ALA A 145 -5.27 15.08 7.87
N GLY A 146 -5.85 14.52 6.81
CA GLY A 146 -7.04 15.07 6.15
C GLY A 146 -8.37 14.71 6.83
N LEU A 147 -8.41 13.63 7.62
CA LEU A 147 -9.65 13.14 8.24
C LEU A 147 -10.32 14.14 9.21
N PRO A 148 -9.59 14.82 10.12
CA PRO A 148 -10.21 15.77 11.05
C PRO A 148 -10.95 16.91 10.35
N ALA A 149 -10.36 17.45 9.27
CA ALA A 149 -10.97 18.52 8.49
C ALA A 149 -12.24 18.03 7.76
N ALA A 150 -12.20 16.84 7.16
CA ALA A 150 -13.36 16.24 6.50
C ALA A 150 -14.51 15.96 7.47
N ILE A 151 -14.20 15.50 8.69
CA ILE A 151 -15.20 15.29 9.74
C ILE A 151 -15.79 16.64 10.18
N GLY A 152 -14.96 17.66 10.40
CA GLY A 152 -15.40 19.01 10.75
C GLY A 152 -16.35 19.60 9.70
N GLN A 153 -15.99 19.53 8.42
CA GLN A 153 -16.84 19.97 7.31
C GLN A 153 -18.16 19.19 7.27
N SER A 154 -18.12 17.87 7.46
CA SER A 154 -19.34 17.04 7.49
C SER A 154 -20.30 17.46 8.62
N PHE A 155 -19.76 17.83 9.79
CA PHE A 155 -20.57 18.37 10.90
C PHE A 155 -21.11 19.77 10.63
N GLU A 156 -20.33 20.64 9.98
CA GLU A 156 -20.79 21.98 9.58
C GLU A 156 -21.90 21.89 8.53
N SER A 157 -21.77 21.04 7.50
CA SER A 157 -22.82 20.79 6.51
C SER A 157 -24.09 20.20 7.14
N ALA A 158 -23.96 19.32 8.13
CA ALA A 158 -25.11 18.82 8.89
C ALA A 158 -25.77 19.90 9.76
N ARG A 159 -24.99 20.86 10.28
CA ARG A 159 -25.52 22.01 11.04
C ARG A 159 -26.21 23.03 10.14
N GLN A 160 -25.73 23.22 8.92
CA GLN A 160 -26.32 24.12 7.92
C GLN A 160 -27.61 23.55 7.32
N GLY A 161 -27.88 22.26 7.52
CA GLY A 161 -29.10 21.58 7.07
C GLY A 161 -28.99 20.95 5.68
N ASP A 162 -27.83 21.05 5.02
CA ASP A 162 -27.57 20.45 3.70
C ASP A 162 -27.53 18.92 3.75
N ILE A 163 -27.11 18.37 4.90
CA ILE A 163 -27.08 16.93 5.15
C ILE A 163 -28.00 16.59 6.31
N ASN A 164 -28.93 15.67 6.10
CA ASN A 164 -29.78 15.16 7.17
C ASN A 164 -28.92 14.48 8.24
N ILE A 165 -29.08 14.86 9.50
CA ILE A 165 -28.36 14.28 10.65
C ILE A 165 -28.49 12.75 10.70
N ILE A 166 -29.63 12.21 10.26
CA ILE A 166 -29.86 10.76 10.17
C ILE A 166 -28.94 10.12 9.12
N ALA A 167 -28.72 10.79 7.99
CA ALA A 167 -27.80 10.32 6.94
C ALA A 167 -26.36 10.35 7.43
N LEU A 168 -25.94 11.41 8.14
CA LEU A 168 -24.60 11.49 8.73
C LEU A 168 -24.33 10.34 9.71
N LEU A 169 -25.30 10.03 10.59
CA LEU A 169 -25.20 8.91 11.53
C LEU A 169 -25.15 7.55 10.81
N ALA A 170 -25.98 7.36 9.78
CA ALA A 170 -25.97 6.13 8.98
C ALA A 170 -24.62 5.92 8.29
N VAL A 171 -24.04 6.99 7.74
CA VAL A 171 -22.73 7.01 7.08
C VAL A 171 -21.60 6.69 8.07
N ALA A 172 -21.62 7.28 9.27
CA ALA A 172 -20.66 6.98 10.32
C ALA A 172 -20.72 5.52 10.78
N LEU A 173 -21.93 4.99 10.99
CA LEU A 173 -22.15 3.59 11.37
C LEU A 173 -21.66 2.62 10.28
N LEU A 174 -21.94 2.95 9.02
CA LEU A 174 -21.47 2.18 7.87
C LEU A 174 -19.94 2.18 7.76
N ALA A 175 -19.28 3.33 7.98
CA ALA A 175 -17.82 3.42 7.99
C ALA A 175 -17.21 2.50 9.06
N VAL A 176 -17.76 2.50 10.28
CA VAL A 176 -17.31 1.60 11.36
C VAL A 176 -17.56 0.14 11.00
N ALA A 177 -18.72 -0.18 10.40
CA ALA A 177 -19.02 -1.54 9.96
C ALA A 177 -18.05 -2.03 8.87
N ILE A 178 -17.70 -1.18 7.90
CA ILE A 178 -16.71 -1.48 6.86
C ILE A 178 -15.33 -1.70 7.50
N ILE A 179 -14.90 -0.84 8.42
CA ILE A 179 -13.62 -1.02 9.12
C ILE A 179 -13.61 -2.36 9.87
N GLY A 180 -14.67 -2.67 10.61
CA GLY A 180 -14.80 -3.95 11.33
C GLY A 180 -14.75 -5.16 10.39
N PHE A 181 -15.45 -5.08 9.27
CA PHE A 181 -15.42 -6.10 8.22
C PHE A 181 -14.01 -6.26 7.62
N VAL A 182 -13.32 -5.16 7.32
CA VAL A 182 -11.94 -5.17 6.80
C VAL A 182 -10.99 -5.82 7.78
N VAL A 183 -11.04 -5.43 9.06
CA VAL A 183 -10.21 -6.02 10.12
C VAL A 183 -10.50 -7.52 10.27
N PHE A 184 -11.77 -7.93 10.19
CA PHE A 184 -12.15 -9.34 10.29
C PHE A 184 -11.55 -10.17 9.15
N VAL A 185 -11.66 -9.70 7.90
CA VAL A 185 -11.13 -10.41 6.72
C VAL A 185 -9.60 -10.43 6.71
N GLU A 186 -8.95 -9.30 7.01
CA GLU A 186 -7.48 -9.19 6.99
C GLU A 186 -6.80 -9.95 8.15
N ARG A 187 -7.49 -10.13 9.29
CA ARG A 187 -7.04 -11.06 10.35
C ARG A 187 -7.31 -12.53 10.01
N GLY A 188 -8.12 -12.78 8.98
CA GLY A 188 -8.40 -14.12 8.47
C GLY A 188 -7.12 -14.81 8.00
N GLN A 189 -6.88 -16.01 8.53
CA GLN A 189 -5.75 -16.84 8.13
C GLN A 189 -6.22 -18.27 7.85
N ARG A 190 -5.76 -18.82 6.74
CA ARG A 190 -5.86 -20.24 6.43
C ARG A 190 -4.62 -20.94 6.99
N ARG A 191 -4.83 -21.80 7.98
CA ARG A 191 -3.76 -22.57 8.62
C ARG A 191 -3.58 -23.90 7.90
N ILE A 192 -2.42 -24.09 7.26
CA ILE A 192 -2.03 -25.41 6.71
C ILE A 192 -1.24 -26.13 7.81
N ALA A 193 -1.73 -27.29 8.26
CA ALA A 193 -1.00 -28.09 9.25
C ALA A 193 0.29 -28.65 8.63
N VAL A 194 1.40 -28.55 9.37
CA VAL A 194 2.70 -29.08 9.00
C VAL A 194 3.22 -29.91 10.17
N HIS A 195 3.69 -31.12 9.88
CA HIS A 195 4.35 -31.96 10.86
C HIS A 195 5.86 -31.88 10.68
N TYR A 196 6.57 -31.69 11.78
CA TYR A 196 8.02 -31.88 11.79
C TYR A 196 8.35 -33.36 11.92
N ALA A 197 9.24 -33.83 11.06
CA ALA A 197 9.78 -35.17 11.13
C ALA A 197 10.45 -35.38 12.49
N LYS A 198 10.06 -36.45 13.15
CA LYS A 198 10.55 -36.88 14.46
C LYS A 198 12.07 -37.07 14.39
N ARG A 199 12.86 -36.19 15.02
CA ARG A 199 14.28 -36.47 15.27
C ARG A 199 14.38 -37.36 16.51
N GLN A 200 14.77 -38.61 16.29
CA GLN A 200 15.16 -39.51 17.38
C GLN A 200 16.67 -39.39 17.57
N GLN A 201 17.09 -38.78 18.68
CA GLN A 201 18.49 -38.76 19.11
C GLN A 201 18.58 -39.59 20.40
N GLY A 202 19.07 -40.83 20.29
CA GLY A 202 19.11 -41.81 21.38
C GLY A 202 17.77 -42.49 21.70
N ARG A 203 17.55 -42.89 22.97
CA ARG A 203 16.31 -43.54 23.47
C ARG A 203 15.16 -42.55 23.79
N LYS A 204 15.38 -41.24 23.64
CA LYS A 204 14.34 -40.23 23.90
C LYS A 204 13.71 -39.79 22.59
N VAL A 205 12.43 -40.12 22.46
CA VAL A 205 11.56 -39.63 21.41
C VAL A 205 11.18 -38.19 21.75
N PHE A 206 11.67 -37.22 20.97
CA PHE A 206 11.08 -35.89 20.99
C PHE A 206 9.72 -35.93 20.28
N ALA A 207 8.70 -35.38 20.93
CA ALA A 207 7.32 -35.39 20.43
C ALA A 207 7.23 -34.73 19.05
N ALA A 208 6.44 -35.31 18.15
CA ALA A 208 6.11 -34.69 16.88
C ALA A 208 5.28 -33.42 17.16
N GLN A 209 5.93 -32.26 17.11
CA GLN A 209 5.22 -31.00 17.28
C GLN A 209 4.44 -30.72 16.00
N THR A 210 3.12 -30.59 16.14
CA THR A 210 2.26 -30.08 15.08
C THR A 210 2.45 -28.57 15.03
N SER A 211 2.77 -28.06 13.86
CA SER A 211 2.80 -26.62 13.60
C SER A 211 1.83 -26.30 12.48
N HIS A 212 1.61 -25.02 12.25
CA HIS A 212 0.82 -24.55 11.12
C HIS A 212 1.61 -23.50 10.36
N LEU A 213 1.53 -23.57 9.03
CA LEU A 213 1.94 -22.50 8.15
C LEU A 213 0.71 -21.57 7.95
N PRO A 214 0.70 -20.37 8.56
CA PRO A 214 -0.40 -19.44 8.39
C PRO A 214 -0.29 -18.73 7.03
N LEU A 215 -1.33 -18.85 6.20
CA LEU A 215 -1.50 -18.05 4.99
C LEU A 215 -2.61 -17.04 5.24
N LYS A 216 -2.32 -15.74 5.19
CA LYS A 216 -3.34 -14.69 5.27
C LYS A 216 -4.27 -14.76 4.05
N VAL A 217 -5.51 -14.28 4.19
CA VAL A 217 -6.45 -14.17 3.07
C VAL A 217 -5.91 -13.24 1.98
N ASN A 218 -5.36 -12.10 2.40
CA ASN A 218 -4.66 -11.17 1.52
C ASN A 218 -3.16 -11.17 1.83
N MET A 219 -2.39 -11.88 1.01
CA MET A 219 -0.92 -11.91 1.14
C MET A 219 -0.26 -10.64 0.59
N ALA A 220 -0.96 -9.91 -0.29
CA ALA A 220 -0.43 -8.74 -0.96
C ALA A 220 -0.60 -7.43 -0.17
N GLY A 221 -1.43 -7.46 0.88
CA GLY A 221 -1.77 -6.27 1.67
C GLY A 221 -2.42 -5.18 0.81
N VAL A 222 -2.05 -3.92 1.04
CA VAL A 222 -2.64 -2.76 0.33
C VAL A 222 -1.96 -2.41 -0.98
N ILE A 223 -0.74 -2.91 -1.19
CA ILE A 223 0.13 -2.47 -2.27
C ILE A 223 -0.55 -2.58 -3.64
N PRO A 224 -1.29 -3.67 -3.96
CA PRO A 224 -2.03 -3.75 -5.22
C PRO A 224 -3.04 -2.62 -5.45
N ALA A 225 -3.77 -2.22 -4.40
CA ALA A 225 -4.76 -1.15 -4.51
C ALA A 225 -4.08 0.20 -4.80
N ILE A 226 -2.95 0.48 -4.13
CA ILE A 226 -2.13 1.67 -4.38
C ILE A 226 -1.61 1.67 -5.82
N PHE A 227 -1.17 0.51 -6.32
CA PHE A 227 -0.65 0.38 -7.68
C PHE A 227 -1.72 0.63 -8.73
N ALA A 228 -2.89 0.01 -8.56
CA ALA A 228 -4.05 0.23 -9.43
C ALA A 228 -4.45 1.72 -9.45
N SER A 229 -4.51 2.37 -8.29
CA SER A 229 -4.81 3.80 -8.20
C SER A 229 -3.73 4.64 -8.90
N SER A 230 -2.45 4.38 -8.65
CA SER A 230 -1.36 5.17 -9.24
C SER A 230 -1.30 5.10 -10.77
N ILE A 231 -1.62 3.94 -11.35
CA ILE A 231 -1.64 3.74 -12.81
C ILE A 231 -2.81 4.46 -13.46
N LEU A 232 -3.98 4.49 -12.81
CA LEU A 232 -5.12 5.27 -13.31
C LEU A 232 -4.92 6.77 -13.16
N LEU A 233 -4.24 7.19 -12.09
CA LEU A 233 -3.94 8.60 -11.86
C LEU A 233 -2.95 9.16 -12.89
N PHE A 234 -2.10 8.32 -13.51
CA PHE A 234 -1.11 8.78 -14.48
C PHE A 234 -1.74 9.34 -15.77
N PRO A 235 -2.56 8.61 -16.55
CA PRO A 235 -3.26 9.17 -17.71
C PRO A 235 -4.18 10.34 -17.34
N ALA A 236 -4.88 10.23 -16.22
CA ALA A 236 -5.75 11.28 -15.71
C ALA A 236 -4.98 12.59 -15.46
N SER A 237 -3.80 12.51 -14.83
CA SER A 237 -2.96 13.67 -14.59
C SER A 237 -2.48 14.32 -15.89
N LEU A 238 -2.01 13.51 -16.85
CA LEU A 238 -1.61 13.99 -18.18
C LEU A 238 -2.75 14.69 -18.91
N GLY A 239 -3.95 14.12 -18.93
CA GLY A 239 -5.11 14.77 -19.56
C GLY A 239 -5.56 16.04 -18.84
N SER A 240 -5.43 16.12 -17.51
CA SER A 240 -5.74 17.34 -16.76
C SER A 240 -4.74 18.49 -17.00
N TRP A 241 -3.47 18.16 -17.22
CA TRP A 241 -2.41 19.17 -17.41
C TRP A 241 -2.24 19.60 -18.86
N PHE A 242 -2.35 18.66 -19.81
CA PHE A 242 -2.11 18.88 -21.23
C PHE A 242 -3.37 18.91 -22.08
N GLY A 243 -4.54 18.50 -21.54
CA GLY A 243 -5.79 18.42 -22.30
C GLY A 243 -6.36 19.77 -22.74
N GLN A 244 -5.95 20.88 -22.11
CA GLN A 244 -6.34 22.23 -22.53
C GLN A 244 -5.49 22.80 -23.67
N SER A 245 -4.45 22.09 -24.12
CA SER A 245 -3.62 22.50 -25.27
C SER A 245 -4.34 22.21 -26.59
N GLU A 246 -4.29 23.17 -27.53
CA GLU A 246 -4.84 22.99 -28.88
C GLU A 246 -4.23 21.73 -29.54
N GLY A 247 -5.10 20.79 -29.93
CA GLY A 247 -4.72 19.51 -30.58
C GLY A 247 -4.68 18.26 -29.68
N MET A 248 -4.87 18.38 -28.35
CA MET A 248 -4.82 17.27 -27.40
C MET A 248 -6.19 16.86 -26.80
N GLY A 249 -7.30 17.16 -27.49
CA GLY A 249 -8.66 16.80 -27.06
C GLY A 249 -8.86 15.30 -26.77
N TRP A 250 -8.18 14.42 -27.51
CA TRP A 250 -8.20 12.97 -27.25
C TRP A 250 -7.71 12.60 -25.84
N LEU A 251 -6.76 13.37 -25.30
CA LEU A 251 -6.20 13.16 -23.97
C LEU A 251 -7.19 13.62 -22.88
N GLN A 252 -7.95 14.67 -23.19
CA GLN A 252 -9.03 15.17 -22.34
C GLN A 252 -10.22 14.21 -22.34
N ASP A 253 -10.58 13.62 -23.49
CA ASP A 253 -11.62 12.60 -23.60
C ASP A 253 -11.27 11.35 -22.77
N ILE A 254 -10.01 10.90 -22.84
CA ILE A 254 -9.50 9.80 -22.01
C ILE A 254 -9.56 10.16 -20.52
N ALA A 255 -9.15 11.37 -20.14
CA ALA A 255 -9.19 11.79 -18.74
C ALA A 255 -10.62 11.90 -18.20
N GLN A 256 -11.57 12.37 -19.01
CA GLN A 256 -12.99 12.39 -18.66
C GLN A 256 -13.55 10.97 -18.55
N ALA A 257 -13.19 10.08 -19.48
CA ALA A 257 -13.60 8.68 -19.45
C ALA A 257 -13.06 7.91 -18.21
N ILE A 258 -11.90 8.31 -17.72
CA ILE A 258 -11.24 7.76 -16.51
C ILE A 258 -11.65 8.54 -15.24
N ALA A 259 -12.52 9.54 -15.34
CA ALA A 259 -12.94 10.31 -14.17
C ALA A 259 -13.66 9.44 -13.11
N PRO A 260 -13.50 9.75 -11.81
CA PRO A 260 -14.20 9.06 -10.74
C PRO A 260 -15.72 9.11 -10.95
N GLY A 261 -16.37 7.95 -10.90
CA GLY A 261 -17.82 7.83 -11.05
C GLY A 261 -18.27 7.36 -12.44
N GLN A 262 -17.37 7.36 -13.44
CA GLN A 262 -17.68 6.75 -14.73
C GLN A 262 -17.58 5.21 -14.70
N PRO A 263 -18.43 4.48 -15.43
CA PRO A 263 -18.37 3.03 -15.51
C PRO A 263 -17.02 2.50 -16.00
N LEU A 264 -16.37 3.20 -16.94
CA LEU A 264 -15.07 2.82 -17.47
C LEU A 264 -13.98 2.85 -16.38
N ASN A 265 -13.96 3.90 -15.55
CA ASN A 265 -13.05 3.98 -14.41
C ASN A 265 -13.25 2.79 -13.46
N ILE A 266 -14.50 2.46 -13.12
CA ILE A 266 -14.82 1.34 -12.22
C ILE A 266 -14.30 0.02 -12.80
N ILE A 267 -14.52 -0.23 -14.10
CA ILE A 267 -14.09 -1.48 -14.76
C ILE A 267 -12.55 -1.56 -14.80
N LEU A 268 -11.88 -0.50 -15.24
CA LEU A 268 -10.42 -0.47 -15.31
C LEU A 268 -9.78 -0.57 -13.92
N PHE A 269 -10.36 0.09 -12.93
CA PHE A 269 -9.88 0.03 -11.54
C PHE A 269 -10.05 -1.35 -10.94
N SER A 270 -11.22 -1.97 -11.14
CA SER A 270 -11.49 -3.35 -10.69
C SER A 270 -10.53 -4.36 -11.32
N ALA A 271 -10.35 -4.27 -12.65
CA ALA A 271 -9.43 -5.12 -13.39
C ALA A 271 -7.98 -4.90 -12.92
N GLY A 272 -7.59 -3.65 -12.69
CA GLY A 272 -6.29 -3.27 -12.14
C GLY A 272 -6.04 -3.89 -10.76
N ILE A 273 -6.98 -3.74 -9.81
CA ILE A 273 -6.85 -4.33 -8.47
C ILE A 273 -6.68 -5.84 -8.54
N ILE A 274 -7.53 -6.52 -9.32
CA ILE A 274 -7.46 -7.98 -9.46
C ILE A 274 -6.11 -8.39 -10.07
N PHE A 275 -5.71 -7.77 -11.18
CA PHE A 275 -4.44 -8.03 -11.84
C PHE A 275 -3.25 -7.85 -10.89
N PHE A 276 -3.17 -6.71 -10.20
CA PHE A 276 -2.07 -6.43 -9.28
C PHE A 276 -2.09 -7.33 -8.04
N CYS A 277 -3.26 -7.77 -7.58
CA CYS A 277 -3.35 -8.69 -6.45
C CYS A 277 -2.75 -10.06 -6.80
N PHE A 278 -3.07 -10.61 -7.98
CA PHE A 278 -2.46 -11.84 -8.48
C PHE A 278 -0.98 -11.68 -8.75
N PHE A 279 -0.62 -10.61 -9.46
CA PHE A 279 0.75 -10.34 -9.84
C PHE A 279 1.65 -10.18 -8.61
N TYR A 280 1.26 -9.34 -7.65
CA TYR A 280 2.05 -9.10 -6.44
C TYR A 280 2.17 -10.35 -5.57
N THR A 281 1.07 -11.11 -5.40
CA THR A 281 1.09 -12.35 -4.61
C THR A 281 2.05 -13.37 -5.21
N ALA A 282 2.02 -13.56 -6.54
CA ALA A 282 2.93 -14.47 -7.23
C ALA A 282 4.41 -14.04 -7.11
N LEU A 283 4.68 -12.73 -7.06
CA LEU A 283 6.06 -12.22 -6.92
C LEU A 283 6.64 -12.31 -5.52
N MET A 284 5.80 -12.18 -4.50
CA MET A 284 6.24 -12.26 -3.09
C MET A 284 6.31 -13.71 -2.60
N PHE A 285 5.40 -14.57 -3.04
CA PHE A 285 5.31 -15.95 -2.57
C PHE A 285 5.63 -16.94 -3.70
N ASN A 286 6.88 -17.40 -3.75
CA ASN A 286 7.27 -18.52 -4.59
C ASN A 286 6.96 -19.85 -3.87
N PRO A 287 5.96 -20.64 -4.33
CA PRO A 287 5.56 -21.87 -3.65
C PRO A 287 6.67 -22.93 -3.65
N LYS A 288 7.56 -22.90 -4.64
CA LYS A 288 8.71 -23.82 -4.73
C LYS A 288 9.70 -23.59 -3.61
N ASP A 289 10.05 -22.33 -3.35
CA ASP A 289 10.99 -21.96 -2.29
C ASP A 289 10.42 -22.29 -0.90
N VAL A 290 9.12 -22.05 -0.69
CA VAL A 290 8.43 -22.41 0.56
C VAL A 290 8.45 -23.94 0.75
N ALA A 291 8.13 -24.72 -0.28
CA ALA A 291 8.15 -26.17 -0.21
C ALA A 291 9.57 -26.73 0.02
N GLU A 292 10.60 -26.14 -0.58
CA GLU A 292 11.99 -26.53 -0.37
C GLU A 292 12.46 -26.18 1.05
N ASN A 293 12.06 -25.02 1.58
CA ASN A 293 12.35 -24.63 2.96
C ASN A 293 11.64 -25.55 3.97
N LEU A 294 10.40 -25.96 3.71
CA LEU A 294 9.72 -26.99 4.51
C LEU A 294 10.50 -28.32 4.48
N LYS A 295 10.92 -28.77 3.29
CA LYS A 295 11.73 -29.98 3.14
C LYS A 295 13.06 -29.88 3.90
N LYS A 296 13.79 -28.76 3.79
CA LYS A 296 15.08 -28.49 4.47
C LYS A 296 14.92 -28.45 5.99
N SER A 297 13.82 -27.89 6.49
CA SER A 297 13.50 -27.86 7.92
C SER A 297 12.96 -29.18 8.48
N GLY A 298 12.86 -30.23 7.64
CA GLY A 298 12.32 -31.53 8.03
C GLY A 298 10.81 -31.51 8.25
N ALA A 299 10.12 -30.48 7.75
CA ALA A 299 8.69 -30.29 7.89
C ALA A 299 7.96 -30.79 6.64
N PHE A 300 6.81 -31.44 6.80
CA PHE A 300 6.00 -31.91 5.67
C PHE A 300 4.50 -31.72 5.93
N ILE A 301 3.76 -31.53 4.84
CA ILE A 301 2.30 -31.44 4.87
C ILE A 301 1.77 -32.87 4.88
N PRO A 302 0.96 -33.27 5.89
CA PRO A 302 0.41 -34.62 5.96
C PRO A 302 -0.42 -34.93 4.72
N GLY A 303 -0.20 -36.11 4.14
CA GLY A 303 -0.87 -36.57 2.92
C GLY A 303 -0.23 -36.11 1.60
N ILE A 304 0.83 -35.31 1.62
CA ILE A 304 1.47 -34.77 0.41
C ILE A 304 2.97 -35.06 0.42
N ARG A 305 3.50 -35.61 -0.67
CA ARG A 305 4.94 -35.92 -0.79
C ARG A 305 5.78 -34.63 -0.76
N PRO A 306 6.83 -34.53 0.07
CA PRO A 306 7.68 -33.35 0.13
C PRO A 306 8.36 -33.01 -1.21
N GLY A 307 8.44 -31.72 -1.53
CA GLY A 307 9.04 -31.22 -2.77
C GLY A 307 7.99 -30.67 -3.73
N GLU A 308 7.99 -31.13 -4.98
CA GLU A 308 7.15 -30.56 -6.04
C GLU A 308 5.65 -30.68 -5.75
N GLN A 309 5.21 -31.79 -5.14
CA GLN A 309 3.79 -31.98 -4.79
C GLN A 309 3.33 -31.02 -3.68
N SER A 310 4.20 -30.74 -2.70
CA SER A 310 3.94 -29.70 -1.69
C SER A 310 3.86 -28.31 -2.35
N ALA A 311 4.74 -28.01 -3.30
CA ALA A 311 4.71 -26.74 -4.02
C ALA A 311 3.40 -26.56 -4.80
N ARG A 312 2.96 -27.59 -5.56
CA ARG A 312 1.67 -27.57 -6.30
C ARG A 312 0.46 -27.41 -5.38
N TYR A 313 0.49 -28.03 -4.21
CA TYR A 313 -0.59 -27.87 -3.22
C TYR A 313 -0.64 -26.45 -2.65
N ILE A 314 0.50 -25.92 -2.22
CA ILE A 314 0.61 -24.56 -1.69
C ILE A 314 0.17 -23.54 -2.76
N ASP A 315 0.61 -23.73 -4.01
CA ASP A 315 0.23 -22.90 -5.15
C ASP A 315 -1.29 -22.90 -5.40
N GLY A 316 -1.92 -24.08 -5.41
CA GLY A 316 -3.37 -24.20 -5.56
C GLY A 316 -4.14 -23.56 -4.40
N VAL A 317 -3.61 -23.62 -3.18
CA VAL A 317 -4.18 -22.94 -2.01
C VAL A 317 -4.05 -21.42 -2.12
N LEU A 318 -2.86 -20.93 -2.46
CA LEU A 318 -2.57 -19.50 -2.65
C LEU A 318 -3.43 -18.90 -3.76
N THR A 319 -3.53 -19.56 -4.90
CA THR A 319 -4.36 -19.10 -6.03
C THR A 319 -5.82 -18.93 -5.62
N ARG A 320 -6.40 -19.92 -4.92
CA ARG A 320 -7.79 -19.83 -4.44
C ARG A 320 -7.97 -18.73 -3.40
N LEU A 321 -7.06 -18.60 -2.45
CA LEU A 321 -7.09 -17.50 -1.47
C LEU A 321 -7.01 -16.13 -2.14
N THR A 322 -6.12 -16.00 -3.14
CA THR A 322 -5.92 -14.74 -3.87
C THR A 322 -7.17 -14.34 -4.68
N ILE A 323 -7.95 -15.29 -5.21
CA ILE A 323 -9.26 -14.99 -5.83
C ILE A 323 -10.18 -14.29 -4.82
N PHE A 324 -10.33 -14.88 -3.62
CA PHE A 324 -11.17 -14.28 -2.57
C PHE A 324 -10.61 -12.94 -2.08
N GLY A 325 -9.29 -12.85 -1.89
CA GLY A 325 -8.62 -11.61 -1.49
C GLY A 325 -8.80 -10.49 -2.52
N ALA A 326 -8.59 -10.76 -3.81
CA ALA A 326 -8.77 -9.79 -4.89
C ALA A 326 -10.22 -9.32 -5.00
N LEU A 327 -11.19 -10.24 -4.93
CA LEU A 327 -12.61 -9.89 -4.99
C LEU A 327 -13.04 -9.03 -3.81
N TYR A 328 -12.58 -9.36 -2.61
CA TYR A 328 -12.80 -8.57 -1.40
C TYR A 328 -12.17 -7.17 -1.51
N MET A 329 -10.91 -7.08 -1.95
CA MET A 329 -10.20 -5.80 -2.10
C MET A 329 -10.92 -4.87 -3.09
N THR A 330 -11.35 -5.41 -4.22
CA THR A 330 -12.14 -4.68 -5.22
C THR A 330 -13.48 -4.24 -4.62
N ALA A 331 -14.20 -5.12 -3.92
CA ALA A 331 -15.47 -4.77 -3.30
C ALA A 331 -15.33 -3.63 -2.29
N VAL A 332 -14.32 -3.66 -1.41
CA VAL A 332 -14.09 -2.60 -0.41
C VAL A 332 -13.71 -1.27 -1.07
N CYS A 333 -12.89 -1.30 -2.12
CA CYS A 333 -12.48 -0.08 -2.82
C CYS A 333 -13.63 0.58 -3.59
N LEU A 334 -14.52 -0.22 -4.20
CA LEU A 334 -15.65 0.28 -4.99
C LEU A 334 -16.86 0.66 -4.15
N LEU A 335 -17.06 0.05 -2.99
CA LEU A 335 -18.28 0.23 -2.19
C LEU A 335 -18.54 1.71 -1.88
N PRO A 336 -17.57 2.52 -1.42
CA PRO A 336 -17.80 3.95 -1.22
C PRO A 336 -18.11 4.71 -2.50
N GLN A 337 -17.51 4.32 -3.63
CA GLN A 337 -17.77 4.96 -4.93
C GLN A 337 -19.22 4.73 -5.37
N PHE A 338 -19.76 3.53 -5.18
CA PHE A 338 -21.18 3.25 -5.43
C PHE A 338 -22.10 4.03 -4.50
N LEU A 339 -21.73 4.21 -3.22
CA LEU A 339 -22.53 4.98 -2.28
C LEU A 339 -22.57 6.47 -2.61
N VAL A 340 -21.45 7.05 -3.04
CA VAL A 340 -21.42 8.46 -3.47
C VAL A 340 -22.35 8.68 -4.66
N VAL A 341 -22.30 7.79 -5.66
CA VAL A 341 -23.16 7.89 -6.85
C VAL A 341 -24.64 7.64 -6.54
N ALA A 342 -24.95 6.68 -5.66
CA ALA A 342 -26.33 6.32 -5.35
C ALA A 342 -27.00 7.20 -4.30
N ALA A 343 -26.24 7.69 -3.31
CA ALA A 343 -26.78 8.44 -2.17
C ALA A 343 -26.52 9.95 -2.25
N ASN A 344 -25.74 10.44 -3.23
CA ASN A 344 -25.36 11.85 -3.40
C ASN A 344 -24.76 12.51 -2.14
N VAL A 345 -24.25 11.72 -1.19
CA VAL A 345 -23.54 12.23 -0.03
C VAL A 345 -22.04 12.25 -0.37
N PRO A 346 -21.36 13.41 -0.25
CA PRO A 346 -19.92 13.49 -0.47
C PRO A 346 -19.21 12.68 0.61
N PHE A 347 -18.89 11.43 0.30
CA PHE A 347 -18.12 10.57 1.21
C PHE A 347 -16.63 10.86 0.99
N TYR A 348 -16.09 11.77 1.82
CA TYR A 348 -14.67 12.19 1.75
C TYR A 348 -13.69 11.04 2.05
N LEU A 349 -14.14 9.95 2.67
CA LEU A 349 -13.36 8.74 2.94
C LEU A 349 -13.40 7.77 1.74
N GLY A 350 -12.50 7.93 0.76
CA GLY A 350 -12.38 6.96 -0.33
C GLY A 350 -12.17 5.51 0.18
N GLY A 351 -12.73 4.52 -0.51
CA GLY A 351 -12.60 3.10 -0.12
C GLY A 351 -11.16 2.61 -0.10
N THR A 352 -10.34 3.08 -1.03
CA THR A 352 -8.89 2.82 -1.05
C THR A 352 -8.20 3.41 0.18
N SER A 353 -8.57 4.61 0.60
CA SER A 353 -7.95 5.31 1.72
C SER A 353 -8.28 4.67 3.07
N LEU A 354 -9.52 4.20 3.23
CA LEU A 354 -9.92 3.40 4.39
C LEU A 354 -9.11 2.10 4.47
N LEU A 355 -8.94 1.41 3.34
CA LEU A 355 -8.18 0.16 3.27
C LEU A 355 -6.70 0.39 3.64
N ILE A 356 -6.09 1.45 3.09
CA ILE A 356 -4.73 1.86 3.44
C ILE A 356 -4.59 2.09 4.94
N VAL A 357 -5.51 2.85 5.54
CA VAL A 357 -5.47 3.16 6.97
C VAL A 357 -5.51 1.90 7.82
N VAL A 358 -6.45 1.00 7.55
CA VAL A 358 -6.63 -0.21 8.38
C VAL A 358 -5.42 -1.14 8.28
N VAL A 359 -4.96 -1.44 7.08
CA VAL A 359 -3.89 -2.44 6.90
C VAL A 359 -2.54 -1.89 7.36
N VAL A 360 -2.23 -0.60 7.12
CA VAL A 360 -0.97 0.00 7.62
C VAL A 360 -0.94 0.01 9.14
N VAL A 361 -2.06 0.33 9.80
CA VAL A 361 -2.16 0.24 11.27
C VAL A 361 -1.96 -1.20 11.75
N MET A 362 -2.56 -2.19 11.07
CA MET A 362 -2.37 -3.59 11.44
C MET A 362 -0.92 -4.07 11.25
N ASP A 363 -0.28 -3.69 10.15
CA ASP A 363 1.13 -4.01 9.90
C ASP A 363 2.04 -3.33 10.92
N PHE A 364 1.81 -2.05 11.22
CA PHE A 364 2.53 -1.33 12.25
C PHE A 364 2.39 -2.01 13.62
N MET A 365 1.15 -2.32 14.04
CA MET A 365 0.89 -3.02 15.30
C MET A 365 1.55 -4.40 15.34
N SER A 366 1.52 -5.16 14.25
CA SER A 366 2.16 -6.48 14.15
C SER A 366 3.68 -6.39 14.28
N GLN A 367 4.30 -5.36 13.70
CA GLN A 367 5.75 -5.13 13.80
C GLN A 367 6.16 -4.66 15.19
N VAL A 368 5.39 -3.74 15.78
CA VAL A 368 5.59 -3.30 17.18
C VAL A 368 5.51 -4.50 18.14
N GLN A 369 4.49 -5.36 17.99
CA GLN A 369 4.37 -6.58 18.80
C GLN A 369 5.57 -7.51 18.64
N SER A 370 6.05 -7.70 17.40
CA SER A 370 7.21 -8.55 17.14
C SER A 370 8.49 -8.00 17.79
N HIS A 371 8.69 -6.68 17.75
CA HIS A 371 9.82 -6.01 18.41
C HIS A 371 9.75 -6.08 19.94
N LEU A 372 8.55 -5.97 20.52
CA LEU A 372 8.33 -6.13 21.96
C LEU A 372 8.58 -7.56 22.44
N VAL A 373 8.10 -8.56 21.69
CA VAL A 373 8.30 -9.97 22.01
C VAL A 373 9.79 -10.34 21.97
N SER A 374 10.56 -9.85 20.99
CA SER A 374 12.01 -10.11 20.92
C SER A 374 12.76 -9.57 22.15
N HIS A 375 12.39 -8.39 22.66
CA HIS A 375 12.97 -7.85 23.89
C HIS A 375 12.60 -8.66 25.14
N GLN A 376 11.39 -9.22 25.20
CA GLN A 376 10.97 -10.07 26.31
C GLN A 376 11.69 -11.43 26.32
N TYR A 377 12.03 -11.99 25.15
CA TYR A 377 12.80 -13.24 25.03
C TYR A 377 14.20 -13.13 25.65
N GLU A 378 14.89 -12.00 25.48
CA GLU A 378 16.22 -11.78 26.04
C GLU A 378 16.19 -11.80 27.59
N SER A 379 15.17 -11.20 28.19
CA SER A 379 14.94 -11.22 29.65
C SER A 379 14.64 -12.63 30.19
N LEU A 380 13.86 -13.43 29.45
CA LEU A 380 13.54 -14.80 29.82
C LEU A 380 14.75 -15.75 29.68
N MET A 381 15.59 -15.55 28.66
CA MET A 381 16.85 -16.31 28.52
C MET A 381 17.90 -15.91 29.57
N LYS A 382 17.96 -14.62 29.94
CA LYS A 382 18.87 -14.16 31.00
C LYS A 382 18.49 -14.71 32.38
N LYS A 383 17.20 -14.91 32.65
CA LYS A 383 16.71 -15.59 33.87
C LYS A 383 16.98 -17.10 33.87
N SER A 384 17.04 -17.78 32.72
CA SER A 384 17.32 -19.23 32.69
C SER A 384 18.80 -19.56 32.89
N ASN A 385 19.72 -18.67 32.50
CA ASN A 385 21.16 -18.85 32.67
C ASN A 385 21.68 -18.64 34.12
N LEU A 386 20.82 -18.30 35.08
CA LEU A 386 21.21 -18.09 36.49
C LEU A 386 21.09 -19.32 37.40
N LYS A 387 20.83 -20.51 36.86
CA LYS A 387 20.75 -21.76 37.66
C LYS A 387 21.82 -22.77 37.24
N GLY A 388 23.08 -22.43 37.51
CA GLY A 388 24.21 -23.28 37.16
C GLY A 388 25.53 -22.88 37.81
N TYR A 389 25.52 -22.44 39.07
CA TYR A 389 26.74 -22.35 39.88
C TYR A 389 26.43 -22.60 41.35
N GLY A 390 26.98 -23.69 41.90
CA GLY A 390 26.95 -23.99 43.33
C GLY A 390 26.40 -25.39 43.65
N GLY A 391 27.29 -26.33 43.96
CA GLY A 391 26.88 -27.59 44.60
C GLY A 391 27.74 -28.83 44.37
N GLY A 392 29.03 -28.69 44.00
CA GLY A 392 29.98 -29.79 44.06
C GLY A 392 30.99 -29.53 45.17
N MET A 393 30.66 -29.88 46.41
CA MET A 393 31.61 -29.88 47.52
C MET A 393 31.91 -31.33 47.89
N LEU A 394 33.17 -31.70 47.66
CA LEU A 394 33.84 -32.89 48.17
C LEU A 394 33.51 -33.12 49.65
N ARG A 395 33.04 -34.33 49.97
CA ARG A 395 33.55 -35.14 51.07
C ARG A 395 33.13 -36.60 50.95
#